data_AF-A0A9D7E1C1-F1
#
_entry.id   AF-A0A9D7E1C1-F1
#
_cell.length_a   1.000
_cell.length_b   1.000
_cell.length_c   1.000
_cell.angle_alpha   90.00
_cell.angle_beta   90.00
_cell.angle_gamma   90.00
#
_symmetry.space_group_name_H-M   'P 1'
#
loop_
_entity.id
_entity.type
_entity.pdbx_description
1 polymer ?
#
loop_
_entity_poly.entity_id
_entity_poly.type
_entity_poly.pdbx_seq_one_letter_code
_entity_poly.pdbx_strand_id
1 'polypeptide(L)'
;MRSVRRGRKVIQETVAQLGELDAEGRARATSLAREICGRAAERSQGALFDDGSTAEAIKVRLDAVRLERSRSFGSVWLGRQLWQALRLDELFEALLPRGRESVAWADVISILVIGRLCEPSSELHVAEQWYRTSALEDLLGVAPQQLYEERLYRALDRLLPHKEAIEAHLVKRFGELFDLDYDLLLYDVTSTYFEGVADPAIAKRGYSRDHRPDCVQVNIALVVTRDGMPLGYEIFPGNTTDVTTVEQIVSGMEARFGKANRVWVMDRGW
;
A
#
# COMPACT_ATOMS: atom_id res chain seq x y z
N MET A 1 39.70 -29.31 25.26
CA MET A 1 39.27 -30.02 24.03
C MET A 1 39.38 -31.53 24.25
N ARG A 2 38.57 -32.33 23.55
CA ARG A 2 38.58 -33.80 23.55
C ARG A 2 38.64 -34.25 22.10
N SER A 3 39.52 -35.18 21.79
CA SER A 3 39.61 -35.78 20.46
C SER A 3 38.49 -36.80 20.28
N VAL A 4 37.60 -36.58 19.30
CA VAL A 4 36.52 -37.50 18.96
C VAL A 4 36.71 -37.98 17.52
N ARG A 5 36.66 -39.30 17.33
CA ARG A 5 36.84 -39.92 16.01
C ARG A 5 35.50 -39.98 15.29
N ARG A 6 35.32 -39.19 14.23
CA ARG A 6 34.16 -39.29 13.32
C ARG A 6 34.63 -39.93 12.01
N GLY A 7 34.32 -41.22 11.85
CA GLY A 7 34.78 -42.01 10.70
C GLY A 7 36.31 -42.17 10.69
N ARG A 8 36.96 -41.87 9.55
CA ARG A 8 38.43 -41.95 9.41
C ARG A 8 39.20 -40.72 9.89
N LYS A 9 38.52 -39.63 10.28
CA LYS A 9 39.16 -38.39 10.75
C LYS A 9 39.01 -38.23 12.27
N VAL A 10 40.09 -37.80 12.92
CA VAL A 10 40.07 -37.36 14.32
C VAL A 10 39.76 -35.86 14.30
N ILE A 11 38.67 -35.47 14.96
CA ILE A 11 38.24 -34.08 15.08
C ILE A 11 38.44 -33.66 16.54
N GLN A 12 39.01 -32.48 16.75
CA GLN A 12 39.10 -31.85 18.05
C GLN A 12 37.75 -31.22 18.38
N GLU A 13 37.09 -31.68 19.44
CA GLU A 13 35.84 -31.10 19.94
C GLU A 13 36.13 -30.29 21.21
N THR A 14 35.71 -29.04 21.24
CA THR A 14 35.86 -28.18 22.41
C THR A 14 34.89 -28.65 23.50
N VAL A 15 35.40 -29.32 24.54
CA VAL A 15 34.59 -29.87 25.64
C VAL A 15 34.12 -28.81 26.64
N ALA A 16 34.84 -27.69 26.71
CA ALA A 16 34.53 -26.56 27.58
C ALA A 16 35.29 -25.32 27.08
N GLN A 17 34.63 -24.17 27.08
CA GLN A 17 35.28 -22.86 26.92
C GLN A 17 35.49 -22.25 28.30
N LEU A 18 36.75 -22.12 28.72
CA LEU A 18 37.15 -21.35 29.91
C LEU A 18 37.32 -19.89 29.47
N GLY A 19 36.21 -19.22 29.16
CA GLY A 19 36.20 -17.87 28.60
C GLY A 19 34.77 -17.45 28.19
N GLU A 20 34.65 -16.77 27.06
CA GLU A 20 33.33 -16.49 26.45
C GLU A 20 32.58 -17.79 26.19
N LEU A 21 31.36 -17.87 26.72
CA LEU A 21 30.45 -18.96 26.48
C LEU A 21 29.95 -18.89 25.02
N ASP A 22 29.88 -20.03 24.34
CA ASP A 22 29.14 -20.17 23.08
C ASP A 22 27.64 -19.94 23.29
N ALA A 23 26.85 -19.88 22.21
CA ALA A 23 25.42 -19.56 22.31
C ALA A 23 24.66 -20.55 23.22
N GLU A 24 25.01 -21.84 23.18
CA GLU A 24 24.40 -22.89 23.99
C GLU A 24 24.83 -22.80 25.47
N GLY A 25 26.09 -22.44 25.72
CA GLY A 25 26.64 -22.16 27.04
C GLY A 25 26.03 -20.89 27.65
N ARG A 26 25.82 -19.83 26.85
CA ARG A 26 25.14 -18.60 27.27
C ARG A 26 23.69 -18.88 27.62
N ALA A 27 22.95 -19.60 26.77
CA ALA A 27 21.56 -19.97 27.05
C ALA A 27 21.44 -20.79 28.36
N ARG A 28 22.33 -21.78 28.56
CA ARG A 28 22.38 -22.56 29.79
C ARG A 28 22.75 -21.72 31.02
N ALA A 29 23.73 -20.83 30.90
CA ALA A 29 24.13 -19.94 31.99
C ALA A 29 23.02 -18.94 32.35
N THR A 30 22.33 -18.36 31.36
CA THR A 30 21.18 -17.48 31.57
C THR A 30 20.01 -18.22 32.23
N SER A 31 19.71 -19.45 31.79
CA SER A 31 18.69 -20.30 32.41
C SER A 31 19.03 -20.61 33.87
N LEU A 32 20.29 -21.00 34.15
CA LEU A 32 20.76 -21.28 35.50
C LEU A 32 20.74 -20.03 36.39
N ALA A 33 21.12 -18.87 35.86
CA ALA A 33 21.06 -17.60 36.59
C ALA A 33 19.62 -17.21 36.94
N ARG A 34 18.65 -17.44 36.04
CA ARG A 34 17.21 -17.25 36.30
C ARG A 34 16.71 -18.20 37.40
N GLU A 35 17.18 -19.44 37.43
CA GLU A 35 16.81 -20.46 38.43
C GLU A 35 17.39 -20.17 39.82
N ILE A 36 18.66 -19.73 39.90
CA ILE A 36 19.34 -19.42 41.17
C ILE A 36 18.84 -18.11 41.80
N CYS A 37 18.61 -17.06 41.00
CA CYS A 37 18.27 -15.73 41.51
C CYS A 37 16.77 -15.56 41.85
N GLY A 38 15.91 -16.48 41.43
CA GLY A 38 14.45 -16.37 41.60
C GLY A 38 13.86 -15.07 41.00
N ARG A 39 12.69 -14.65 41.49
CA ARG A 39 11.93 -13.46 41.02
C ARG A 39 12.70 -12.12 41.05
N ALA A 40 13.91 -12.06 41.61
CA ALA A 40 14.76 -10.87 41.52
C ALA A 40 15.21 -10.54 40.08
N ALA A 41 15.16 -11.51 39.15
CA ALA A 41 15.49 -11.32 37.74
C ALA A 41 14.32 -10.82 36.85
N GLU A 42 13.08 -10.73 37.36
CA GLU A 42 11.93 -10.19 36.59
C GLU A 42 12.09 -8.69 36.24
N ARG A 43 13.11 -8.02 36.80
CA ARG A 43 13.49 -6.63 36.46
C ARG A 43 14.62 -6.51 35.44
N SER A 44 15.01 -7.58 34.75
CA SER A 44 15.79 -7.40 33.52
C SER A 44 14.85 -6.95 32.41
N GLN A 45 15.02 -5.72 31.92
CA GLN A 45 14.35 -5.25 30.72
C GLN A 45 14.66 -6.25 29.59
N GLY A 46 13.66 -7.05 29.20
CA GLY A 46 13.80 -7.99 28.10
C GLY A 46 14.22 -7.23 26.84
N ALA A 47 15.10 -7.82 26.04
CA ALA A 47 15.35 -7.29 24.70
C ALA A 47 14.03 -7.30 23.91
N LEU A 48 13.93 -6.46 22.86
CA LEU A 48 12.71 -6.24 22.05
C LEU A 48 12.07 -7.53 21.44
N PHE A 49 12.71 -8.69 21.60
CA PHE A 49 12.29 -10.01 21.10
C PHE A 49 12.51 -11.14 22.14
N ASP A 50 12.66 -10.84 23.43
CA ASP A 50 12.75 -11.88 24.47
C ASP A 50 11.32 -12.28 24.89
N ASP A 51 10.81 -13.36 24.28
CA ASP A 51 9.46 -13.89 24.53
C ASP A 51 9.40 -14.81 25.77
N GLY A 52 10.49 -14.91 26.53
CA GLY A 52 10.57 -15.76 27.71
C GLY A 52 10.69 -17.26 27.40
N SER A 53 10.80 -17.65 26.13
CA SER A 53 11.04 -19.04 25.75
C SER A 53 12.49 -19.47 26.05
N THR A 54 12.67 -20.74 26.41
CA THR A 54 14.01 -21.35 26.47
C THR A 54 14.51 -21.52 25.04
N ALA A 55 15.36 -20.59 24.60
CA ALA A 55 15.93 -20.63 23.26
C ALA A 55 16.75 -21.91 23.05
N GLU A 56 16.28 -22.78 22.15
CA GLU A 56 17.06 -23.92 21.67
C GLU A 56 18.12 -23.44 20.68
N ALA A 57 19.39 -23.70 20.98
CA ALA A 57 20.49 -23.27 20.11
C ALA A 57 20.58 -24.18 18.87
N ILE A 58 20.31 -23.63 17.69
CA ILE A 58 20.46 -24.33 16.42
C ILE A 58 21.86 -24.03 15.84
N LYS A 59 22.59 -25.08 15.43
CA LYS A 59 23.90 -24.93 14.77
C LYS A 59 23.72 -24.46 13.32
N VAL A 60 24.15 -23.23 13.03
CA VAL A 60 24.09 -22.63 11.68
C VAL A 60 25.49 -22.63 11.04
N ARG A 61 25.55 -23.01 9.77
CA ARG A 61 26.76 -22.88 8.95
C ARG A 61 26.86 -21.46 8.38
N LEU A 62 27.64 -20.59 9.02
CA LEU A 62 27.76 -19.17 8.64
C LEU A 62 28.25 -18.98 7.19
N ASP A 63 29.13 -19.84 6.70
CA ASP A 63 29.65 -19.84 5.32
C ASP A 63 28.61 -20.22 4.26
N ALA A 64 27.50 -20.82 4.69
CA ALA A 64 26.38 -21.22 3.85
C ALA A 64 25.16 -20.30 3.97
N VAL A 65 25.19 -19.29 4.85
CA VAL A 65 24.11 -18.30 4.96
C VAL A 65 24.12 -17.42 3.72
N ARG A 66 22.96 -17.34 3.05
CA ARG A 66 22.77 -16.52 1.86
C ARG A 66 21.49 -15.73 2.01
N LEU A 67 21.51 -14.50 1.51
CA LEU A 67 20.30 -13.69 1.40
C LEU A 67 19.64 -14.01 0.06
N GLU A 68 18.46 -14.59 0.13
CA GLU A 68 17.65 -14.94 -1.03
C GLU A 68 16.33 -14.17 -0.98
N ARG A 69 15.84 -13.73 -2.15
CA ARG A 69 14.54 -13.02 -2.27
C ARG A 69 14.40 -11.84 -1.31
N SER A 70 15.34 -10.88 -1.37
CA SER A 70 15.19 -9.61 -0.64
C SER A 70 13.89 -8.93 -1.07
N ARG A 71 13.05 -8.55 -0.10
CA ARG A 71 11.74 -7.94 -0.34
C ARG A 71 11.53 -6.72 0.54
N SER A 72 10.94 -5.67 -0.03
CA SER A 72 10.48 -4.50 0.73
C SER A 72 9.23 -4.86 1.54
N PHE A 73 9.24 -4.57 2.84
CA PHE A 73 8.14 -4.92 3.74
C PHE A 73 7.42 -3.70 4.30
N GLY A 74 8.16 -2.73 4.86
CA GLY A 74 7.57 -1.65 5.66
C GLY A 74 6.50 -0.82 4.93
N SER A 75 6.79 -0.38 3.71
CA SER A 75 5.87 0.46 2.91
C SER A 75 4.60 -0.29 2.49
N VAL A 76 4.74 -1.52 1.99
CA VAL A 76 3.60 -2.33 1.56
C VAL A 76 2.75 -2.81 2.74
N TRP A 77 3.37 -3.08 3.90
CA TRP A 77 2.65 -3.36 5.13
C TRP A 77 1.83 -2.16 5.58
N LEU A 78 2.42 -0.96 5.62
CA LEU A 78 1.70 0.26 5.98
C LEU A 78 0.56 0.55 4.98
N GLY A 79 0.82 0.39 3.68
CA GLY A 79 -0.20 0.52 2.64
C GLY A 79 -1.39 -0.43 2.87
N ARG A 80 -1.11 -1.68 3.26
CA ARG A 80 -2.16 -2.65 3.63
C ARG A 80 -2.91 -2.26 4.90
N GLN A 81 -2.22 -1.72 5.91
CA GLN A 81 -2.88 -1.23 7.13
C GLN A 81 -3.80 -0.04 6.83
N LEU A 82 -3.37 0.92 6.00
CA LEU A 82 -4.21 2.04 5.57
C LEU A 82 -5.42 1.57 4.76
N TRP A 83 -5.22 0.62 3.86
CA TRP A 83 -6.29 -0.02 3.09
C TRP A 83 -7.38 -0.61 3.99
N GLN A 84 -6.99 -1.33 5.05
CA GLN A 84 -7.90 -1.91 6.04
C GLN A 84 -8.54 -0.85 6.95
N ALA A 85 -7.78 0.18 7.36
CA ALA A 85 -8.31 1.28 8.16
C ALA A 85 -9.40 2.06 7.40
N LEU A 86 -9.24 2.20 6.08
CA LEU A 86 -10.24 2.76 5.18
C LEU A 86 -11.35 1.76 4.81
N ARG A 87 -11.28 0.51 5.27
CA ARG A 87 -12.25 -0.56 4.97
C ARG A 87 -12.48 -0.76 3.47
N LEU A 88 -11.43 -0.59 2.68
CA LEU A 88 -11.51 -0.75 1.23
C LEU A 88 -11.59 -2.24 0.84
N ASP A 89 -11.05 -3.12 1.67
CA ASP A 89 -11.27 -4.57 1.57
C ASP A 89 -12.76 -4.92 1.64
N GLU A 90 -13.46 -4.46 2.69
CA GLU A 90 -14.90 -4.69 2.85
C GLU A 90 -15.71 -4.10 1.68
N LEU A 91 -15.38 -2.87 1.27
CA LEU A 91 -16.04 -2.19 0.16
C LEU A 91 -15.90 -2.97 -1.15
N PHE A 92 -14.67 -3.34 -1.52
CA PHE A 92 -14.42 -3.99 -2.81
C PHE A 92 -14.88 -5.44 -2.84
N GLU A 93 -14.88 -6.15 -1.71
CA GLU A 93 -15.52 -7.47 -1.63
C GLU A 93 -17.04 -7.38 -1.88
N ALA A 94 -17.70 -6.33 -1.39
CA ALA A 94 -19.13 -6.12 -1.59
C ALA A 94 -19.47 -5.66 -3.02
N LEU A 95 -18.70 -4.73 -3.57
CA LEU A 95 -18.94 -4.17 -4.91
C LEU A 95 -18.55 -5.14 -6.03
N LEU A 96 -17.47 -5.90 -5.82
CA LEU A 96 -16.89 -6.80 -6.81
C LEU A 96 -16.78 -8.21 -6.23
N PRO A 97 -17.94 -8.87 -5.97
CA PRO A 97 -17.97 -10.20 -5.38
C PRO A 97 -17.24 -11.20 -6.27
N ARG A 98 -16.63 -12.20 -5.62
CA ARG A 98 -15.81 -13.18 -6.30
C ARG A 98 -16.63 -14.03 -7.26
N GLY A 99 -16.23 -14.03 -8.53
CA GLY A 99 -16.72 -14.89 -9.58
C GLY A 99 -15.86 -16.14 -9.73
N ARG A 100 -15.40 -16.40 -10.96
CA ARG A 100 -14.59 -17.59 -11.32
C ARG A 100 -13.09 -17.33 -11.30
N GLU A 101 -12.67 -16.12 -10.95
CA GLU A 101 -11.28 -15.72 -10.93
C GLU A 101 -10.48 -16.36 -9.78
N SER A 102 -9.22 -16.64 -10.08
CA SER A 102 -8.24 -17.21 -9.15
C SER A 102 -7.83 -16.27 -8.03
N VAL A 103 -7.92 -14.95 -8.25
CA VAL A 103 -7.56 -13.89 -7.31
C VAL A 103 -8.73 -12.92 -7.21
N ALA A 104 -9.14 -12.56 -5.99
CA ALA A 104 -10.25 -11.64 -5.76
C ALA A 104 -9.92 -10.24 -6.32
N TRP A 105 -10.94 -9.54 -6.83
CA TRP A 105 -10.73 -8.19 -7.39
C TRP A 105 -10.27 -7.20 -6.31
N ALA A 106 -10.76 -7.32 -5.08
CA ALA A 106 -10.31 -6.51 -3.95
C ALA A 106 -8.78 -6.60 -3.74
N ASP A 107 -8.20 -7.79 -3.85
CA ASP A 107 -6.74 -7.98 -3.74
C ASP A 107 -6.01 -7.33 -4.91
N VAL A 108 -6.48 -7.52 -6.14
CA VAL A 108 -5.87 -6.91 -7.34
C VAL A 108 -5.89 -5.38 -7.24
N ILE A 109 -7.00 -4.79 -6.80
CA ILE A 109 -7.13 -3.34 -6.62
C ILE A 109 -6.22 -2.87 -5.48
N SER A 110 -6.12 -3.63 -4.39
CA SER A 110 -5.18 -3.30 -3.30
C SER A 110 -3.73 -3.29 -3.78
N ILE A 111 -3.35 -4.21 -4.68
CA ILE A 111 -2.01 -4.26 -5.29
C ILE A 111 -1.77 -3.00 -6.14
N LEU A 112 -2.76 -2.59 -6.94
CA LEU A 112 -2.66 -1.37 -7.76
C LEU A 112 -2.48 -0.11 -6.90
N VAL A 113 -3.29 0.04 -5.85
CA VAL A 113 -3.26 1.21 -4.97
C VAL A 113 -1.98 1.25 -4.15
N ILE A 114 -1.60 0.13 -3.52
CA ILE A 114 -0.37 0.05 -2.73
C ILE A 114 0.87 0.20 -3.64
N GLY A 115 0.82 -0.35 -4.85
CA GLY A 115 1.84 -0.14 -5.88
C GLY A 115 2.00 1.32 -6.22
N ARG A 116 0.91 2.03 -6.54
CA ARG A 116 0.94 3.46 -6.84
C ARG A 116 1.49 4.29 -5.67
N LEU A 117 1.22 3.90 -4.41
CA LEU A 117 1.73 4.56 -3.22
C LEU A 117 3.23 4.30 -2.96
N CYS A 118 3.69 3.09 -3.21
CA CYS A 118 5.07 2.68 -2.87
C CYS A 118 6.06 2.92 -4.01
N GLU A 119 5.62 2.72 -5.26
CA GLU A 119 6.43 2.77 -6.47
C GLU A 119 5.55 3.26 -7.64
N PRO A 120 5.36 4.58 -7.81
CA PRO A 120 4.53 5.11 -8.88
C PRO A 120 5.08 4.73 -10.26
N SER A 121 4.49 3.72 -10.89
CA SER A 121 4.96 3.14 -12.17
C SER A 121 3.80 2.72 -13.08
N SER A 122 4.09 2.12 -14.23
CA SER A 122 3.07 1.46 -15.04
C SER A 122 2.57 0.16 -14.40
N GLU A 123 1.37 -0.28 -14.78
CA GLU A 123 0.79 -1.57 -14.41
C GLU A 123 1.68 -2.74 -14.88
N LEU A 124 2.31 -2.60 -16.06
CA LEU A 124 3.30 -3.56 -16.55
C LEU A 124 4.49 -3.70 -15.58
N HIS A 125 5.04 -2.58 -15.10
CA HIS A 125 6.13 -2.61 -14.11
C HIS A 125 5.68 -3.25 -12.79
N VAL A 126 4.46 -2.97 -12.35
CA VAL A 126 3.85 -3.62 -11.17
C VAL A 126 3.81 -5.14 -11.35
N ALA A 127 3.30 -5.62 -12.48
CA ALA A 127 3.13 -7.05 -12.74
C ALA A 127 4.48 -7.79 -12.93
N GLU A 128 5.42 -7.20 -13.67
CA GLU A 128 6.64 -7.89 -14.07
C GLU A 128 7.79 -7.75 -13.07
N GLN A 129 7.86 -6.63 -12.35
CA GLN A 129 9.04 -6.27 -11.57
C GLN A 129 8.71 -5.98 -10.10
N TRP A 130 8.00 -4.90 -9.81
CA TRP A 130 7.85 -4.38 -8.45
C TRP A 130 7.18 -5.37 -7.50
N TYR A 131 6.12 -6.08 -7.92
CA TYR A 131 5.39 -6.95 -7.01
C TYR A 131 6.29 -8.06 -6.41
N ARG A 132 7.22 -8.61 -7.21
CA ARG A 132 8.15 -9.68 -6.80
C ARG A 132 9.24 -9.23 -5.83
N THR A 133 9.53 -7.93 -5.81
CA THR A 133 10.50 -7.32 -4.91
C THR A 133 9.84 -6.78 -3.64
N SER A 134 8.54 -7.01 -3.47
CA SER A 134 7.77 -6.61 -2.29
C SER A 134 7.25 -7.82 -1.52
N ALA A 135 7.07 -7.66 -0.20
CA ALA A 135 6.46 -8.67 0.66
C ALA A 135 4.91 -8.71 0.55
N LEU A 136 4.32 -7.95 -0.38
CA LEU A 136 2.88 -7.90 -0.57
C LEU A 136 2.31 -9.25 -1.04
N GLU A 137 3.13 -10.07 -1.70
CA GLU A 137 2.86 -11.50 -1.97
C GLU A 137 2.46 -12.25 -0.68
N ASP A 138 3.27 -12.15 0.38
CA ASP A 138 3.03 -12.89 1.62
C ASP A 138 1.84 -12.30 2.41
N LEU A 139 1.65 -10.99 2.32
CA LEU A 139 0.55 -10.28 3.01
C LEU A 139 -0.82 -10.60 2.41
N LEU A 140 -0.89 -10.84 1.09
CA LEU A 140 -2.13 -11.10 0.38
C LEU A 140 -2.36 -12.59 0.05
N GLY A 141 -1.30 -13.40 0.06
CA GLY A 141 -1.35 -14.78 -0.40
C GLY A 141 -1.59 -14.92 -1.91
N VAL A 142 -1.22 -13.89 -2.69
CA VAL A 142 -1.35 -13.87 -4.16
C VAL A 142 0.03 -14.11 -4.76
N ALA A 143 0.20 -15.24 -5.45
CA ALA A 143 1.48 -15.57 -6.05
C ALA A 143 1.77 -14.66 -7.26
N PRO A 144 3.04 -14.27 -7.52
CA PRO A 144 3.38 -13.38 -8.62
C PRO A 144 2.96 -13.89 -10.00
N GLN A 145 2.85 -15.22 -10.19
CA GLN A 145 2.40 -15.84 -11.44
C GLN A 145 0.89 -15.63 -11.70
N GLN A 146 0.13 -15.27 -10.67
CA GLN A 146 -1.30 -14.96 -10.78
C GLN A 146 -1.54 -13.49 -11.15
N LEU A 147 -0.49 -12.66 -11.10
CA LEU A 147 -0.50 -11.25 -11.44
C LEU A 147 0.12 -11.06 -12.84
N TYR A 148 -0.67 -10.55 -13.78
CA TYR A 148 -0.26 -10.23 -15.14
C TYR A 148 -0.99 -8.96 -15.59
N GLU A 149 -0.41 -8.23 -16.55
CA GLU A 149 -0.85 -6.88 -16.90
C GLU A 149 -2.33 -6.82 -17.28
N GLU A 150 -2.85 -7.80 -18.03
CA GLU A 150 -4.24 -7.79 -18.47
C GLU A 150 -5.22 -7.95 -17.30
N ARG A 151 -4.81 -8.60 -16.21
CA ARG A 151 -5.61 -8.66 -14.97
C ARG A 151 -5.66 -7.29 -14.31
N LEU A 152 -4.53 -6.58 -14.27
CA LEU A 152 -4.44 -5.23 -13.72
C LEU A 152 -5.31 -4.25 -14.51
N TYR A 153 -5.19 -4.24 -15.84
CA TYR A 153 -6.02 -3.38 -16.69
C TYR A 153 -7.51 -3.68 -16.57
N ARG A 154 -7.91 -4.96 -16.56
CA ARG A 154 -9.31 -5.34 -16.35
C ARG A 154 -9.84 -4.93 -14.97
N ALA A 155 -8.98 -4.85 -13.96
CA ALA A 155 -9.40 -4.36 -12.65
C ALA A 155 -9.78 -2.87 -12.72
N LEU A 156 -9.09 -2.06 -13.52
CA LEU A 156 -9.43 -0.66 -13.76
C LEU A 156 -10.79 -0.52 -14.46
N ASP A 157 -11.05 -1.33 -15.48
CA ASP A 157 -12.35 -1.35 -16.17
C ASP A 157 -13.50 -1.73 -15.23
N ARG A 158 -13.25 -2.66 -14.31
CA ARG A 158 -14.23 -3.07 -13.30
C ARG A 158 -14.41 -2.03 -12.19
N LEU A 159 -13.39 -1.24 -11.90
CA LEU A 159 -13.43 -0.20 -10.89
C LEU A 159 -14.26 1.01 -11.35
N LEU A 160 -14.13 1.38 -12.64
CA LEU A 160 -14.69 2.61 -13.19
C LEU A 160 -16.20 2.80 -12.93
N PRO A 161 -17.08 1.80 -13.10
CA PRO A 161 -18.51 1.94 -12.82
C PRO A 161 -18.85 2.24 -11.35
N HIS A 162 -17.92 1.98 -10.42
CA HIS A 162 -18.13 2.13 -8.99
C HIS A 162 -17.58 3.44 -8.41
N LYS A 163 -17.13 4.38 -9.26
CA LYS A 163 -16.54 5.67 -8.84
C LYS A 163 -17.34 6.35 -7.71
N GLU A 164 -18.63 6.57 -7.92
CA GLU A 164 -19.48 7.30 -6.96
C GLU A 164 -19.57 6.58 -5.62
N ALA A 165 -19.67 5.25 -5.63
CA ALA A 165 -19.72 4.44 -4.41
C ALA A 165 -18.39 4.50 -3.64
N ILE A 166 -17.26 4.52 -4.35
CA ILE A 166 -15.92 4.63 -3.76
C ILE A 166 -15.73 6.02 -3.14
N GLU A 167 -16.10 7.08 -3.85
CA GLU A 167 -16.05 8.46 -3.33
C GLU A 167 -16.91 8.61 -2.06
N ALA A 168 -18.16 8.15 -2.10
CA ALA A 168 -19.06 8.23 -0.95
C ALA A 168 -18.51 7.45 0.26
N HIS A 169 -17.94 6.27 0.03
CA HIS A 169 -17.29 5.49 1.08
C HIS A 169 -16.10 6.22 1.68
N LEU A 170 -15.19 6.73 0.85
CA LEU A 170 -14.00 7.43 1.33
C LEU A 170 -14.36 8.70 2.11
N VAL A 171 -15.29 9.51 1.61
CA VAL A 171 -15.77 10.71 2.33
C VAL A 171 -16.30 10.34 3.70
N LYS A 172 -17.15 9.31 3.80
CA LYS A 172 -17.67 8.82 5.08
C LYS A 172 -16.54 8.37 6.01
N ARG A 173 -15.60 7.56 5.51
CA ARG A 173 -14.48 7.04 6.30
C ARG A 173 -13.57 8.16 6.79
N PHE A 174 -13.28 9.16 5.97
CA PHE A 174 -12.49 10.31 6.40
C PHE A 174 -13.21 11.14 7.46
N GLY A 175 -14.52 11.35 7.33
CA GLY A 175 -15.32 12.01 8.37
C GLY A 175 -15.27 11.25 9.70
N GLU A 176 -15.36 9.92 9.68
CA GLU A 176 -15.28 9.08 10.88
C GLU A 176 -13.88 9.03 11.52
N LEU A 177 -12.81 9.14 10.72
CA LEU A 177 -11.43 9.02 11.20
C LEU A 177 -10.81 10.35 11.62
N PHE A 178 -11.21 11.46 11.00
CA PHE A 178 -10.54 12.75 11.12
C PHE A 178 -11.46 13.90 11.55
N ASP A 179 -12.75 13.64 11.78
CA ASP A 179 -13.75 14.66 12.19
C ASP A 179 -13.73 15.88 11.24
N LEU A 180 -13.85 15.60 9.94
CA LEU A 180 -13.67 16.62 8.90
C LEU A 180 -14.82 17.62 8.85
N ASP A 181 -14.45 18.90 8.79
CA ASP A 181 -15.37 19.99 8.47
C ASP A 181 -15.50 20.15 6.95
N TYR A 182 -16.73 20.07 6.45
CA TYR A 182 -17.04 20.25 5.01
C TYR A 182 -17.50 21.68 4.67
N ASP A 183 -17.16 22.65 5.51
CA ASP A 183 -17.61 24.04 5.37
C ASP A 183 -16.80 24.83 4.34
N LEU A 184 -15.56 24.40 4.03
CA LEU A 184 -14.71 25.04 3.04
C LEU A 184 -14.17 24.00 2.06
N LEU A 185 -14.52 24.19 0.78
CA LEU A 185 -14.17 23.29 -0.31
C LEU A 185 -13.20 23.98 -1.25
N LEU A 186 -12.05 23.36 -1.46
CA LEU A 186 -11.06 23.80 -2.43
C LEU A 186 -11.32 23.10 -3.75
N TYR A 187 -11.44 23.90 -4.80
CA TYR A 187 -11.67 23.43 -6.16
C TYR A 187 -10.52 23.85 -7.07
N ASP A 188 -9.97 22.89 -7.79
CA ASP A 188 -8.96 23.13 -8.82
C ASP A 188 -9.23 22.29 -10.07
N VAL A 189 -8.85 22.84 -11.22
CA VAL A 189 -8.94 22.18 -12.52
C VAL A 189 -7.55 22.11 -13.13
N THR A 190 -7.11 20.89 -13.42
CA THR A 190 -5.90 20.63 -14.19
C THR A 190 -6.23 19.95 -15.52
N SER A 191 -5.25 19.76 -16.39
CA SER A 191 -5.38 19.01 -17.64
C SER A 191 -4.31 17.95 -17.71
N THR A 192 -4.59 16.85 -18.41
CA THR A 192 -3.55 15.89 -18.82
C THR A 192 -3.75 15.54 -20.29
N TYR A 193 -2.67 15.20 -20.98
CA TYR A 193 -2.68 14.96 -22.42
C TYR A 193 -2.31 13.52 -22.78
N PHE A 194 -2.70 13.12 -23.98
CA PHE A 194 -2.38 11.81 -24.54
C PHE A 194 -1.45 11.95 -25.73
N GLU A 195 -0.48 11.04 -25.81
CA GLU A 195 0.34 10.83 -27.00
C GLU A 195 -0.20 9.61 -27.75
N GLY A 196 -0.67 9.82 -28.99
CA GLY A 196 -1.26 8.76 -29.82
C GLY A 196 -2.79 8.81 -29.88
N VAL A 197 -3.42 7.63 -29.82
CA VAL A 197 -4.88 7.48 -29.96
C VAL A 197 -5.53 7.45 -28.58
N ALA A 198 -6.50 8.33 -28.36
CA ALA A 198 -7.32 8.37 -27.16
C ALA A 198 -8.80 8.36 -27.55
N ASP A 199 -9.70 8.12 -26.58
CA ASP A 199 -11.14 8.12 -26.82
C ASP A 199 -11.59 9.50 -27.33
N PRO A 200 -12.05 9.62 -28.58
CA PRO A 200 -12.45 10.90 -29.16
C PRO A 200 -13.70 11.47 -28.51
N ALA A 201 -14.46 10.72 -27.70
CA ALA A 201 -15.62 11.24 -26.97
C ALA A 201 -15.20 12.28 -25.92
N ILE A 202 -14.06 12.07 -25.27
CA ILE A 202 -13.58 12.91 -24.16
C ILE A 202 -12.23 13.57 -24.45
N ALA A 203 -11.31 12.89 -25.15
CA ALA A 203 -10.01 13.45 -25.48
C ALA A 203 -10.15 14.45 -26.64
N LYS A 204 -10.05 15.75 -26.33
CA LYS A 204 -10.21 16.87 -27.28
C LYS A 204 -9.04 17.83 -27.15
N ARG A 205 -8.69 18.56 -28.22
CA ARG A 205 -7.71 19.65 -28.16
C ARG A 205 -8.34 20.87 -27.51
N GLY A 206 -7.64 21.49 -26.56
CA GLY A 206 -8.06 22.71 -25.89
C GLY A 206 -6.89 23.46 -25.27
N TYR A 207 -7.17 24.28 -24.25
CA TYR A 207 -6.13 24.99 -23.52
C TYR A 207 -5.30 24.02 -22.68
N SER A 208 -4.03 23.85 -23.04
CA SER A 208 -3.12 22.90 -22.40
C SER A 208 -2.29 23.57 -21.32
N ARG A 209 -2.47 23.15 -20.06
CA ARG A 209 -1.66 23.62 -18.93
C ARG A 209 -0.22 23.09 -19.00
N ASP A 210 0.00 21.98 -19.70
CA ASP A 210 1.30 21.35 -19.95
C ASP A 210 2.02 21.88 -21.20
N HIS A 211 1.50 22.94 -21.83
CA HIS A 211 2.07 23.55 -23.05
C HIS A 211 2.16 22.56 -24.24
N ARG A 212 1.21 21.63 -24.36
CA ARG A 212 1.09 20.64 -25.45
C ARG A 212 -0.20 20.81 -26.28
N PRO A 213 -0.38 21.95 -26.97
CA PRO A 213 -1.59 22.20 -27.76
C PRO A 213 -1.72 21.27 -28.99
N ASP A 214 -0.65 20.56 -29.36
CA ASP A 214 -0.62 19.55 -30.41
C ASP A 214 -1.39 18.26 -30.03
N CYS A 215 -1.44 17.95 -28.73
CA CYS A 215 -2.04 16.75 -28.18
C CYS A 215 -3.54 16.91 -27.88
N VAL A 216 -4.27 15.79 -27.95
CA VAL A 216 -5.59 15.70 -27.33
C VAL A 216 -5.44 15.56 -25.82
N GLN A 217 -6.38 16.13 -25.07
CA GLN A 217 -6.31 16.18 -23.62
C GLN A 217 -7.68 15.96 -22.98
N VAL A 218 -7.67 15.81 -21.66
CA VAL A 218 -8.85 15.85 -20.80
C VAL A 218 -8.60 16.80 -19.64
N ASN A 219 -9.66 17.41 -19.13
CA ASN A 219 -9.58 18.24 -17.94
C ASN A 219 -9.99 17.40 -16.72
N ILE A 220 -9.26 17.56 -15.61
CA ILE A 220 -9.50 16.86 -14.35
C ILE A 220 -9.83 17.93 -13.32
N ALA A 221 -11.04 17.85 -12.78
CA ALA A 221 -11.54 18.75 -11.78
C ALA A 221 -11.58 18.04 -10.44
N LEU A 222 -10.89 18.55 -9.43
CA LEU A 222 -10.74 17.91 -8.12
C LEU A 222 -11.35 18.81 -7.04
N VAL A 223 -12.11 18.19 -6.13
CA VAL A 223 -12.66 18.85 -4.94
C VAL A 223 -12.04 18.23 -3.70
N VAL A 224 -11.46 19.06 -2.85
CA VAL A 224 -10.88 18.65 -1.57
C VAL A 224 -11.39 19.52 -0.42
N THR A 225 -11.34 19.00 0.79
CA THR A 225 -11.59 19.77 2.02
C THR A 225 -10.47 20.77 2.30
N ARG A 226 -10.65 21.64 3.29
CA ARG A 226 -9.60 22.54 3.81
C ARG A 226 -8.31 21.78 4.17
N ASP A 227 -8.44 20.58 4.73
CA ASP A 227 -7.31 19.75 5.15
C ASP A 227 -6.71 18.92 4.00
N GLY A 228 -7.18 19.13 2.77
CA GLY A 228 -6.69 18.44 1.57
C GLY A 228 -7.28 17.04 1.36
N MET A 229 -8.29 16.63 2.13
CA MET A 229 -8.93 15.33 1.96
C MET A 229 -9.83 15.32 0.72
N PRO A 230 -9.67 14.36 -0.21
CA PRO A 230 -10.43 14.35 -1.45
C PRO A 230 -11.89 13.99 -1.22
N LEU A 231 -12.80 14.77 -1.81
CA LEU A 231 -14.24 14.52 -1.80
C LEU A 231 -14.72 13.83 -3.07
N GLY A 232 -14.07 14.15 -4.19
CA GLY A 232 -14.34 13.54 -5.47
C GLY A 232 -13.73 14.36 -6.60
N TYR A 233 -13.83 13.81 -7.79
CA TYR A 233 -13.30 14.43 -9.01
C TYR A 233 -14.25 14.23 -10.17
N GLU A 234 -14.13 15.05 -11.22
CA GLU A 234 -14.79 14.83 -12.50
C GLU A 234 -13.80 14.96 -13.64
N ILE A 235 -14.04 14.22 -14.73
CA ILE A 235 -13.25 14.28 -15.95
C ILE A 235 -14.11 14.92 -17.04
N PHE A 236 -13.59 15.98 -17.65
CA PHE A 236 -14.26 16.71 -18.70
C PHE A 236 -13.51 16.61 -20.03
N PRO A 237 -14.22 16.80 -21.15
CA PRO A 237 -13.56 16.94 -22.44
C PRO A 237 -12.47 18.00 -22.42
N GLY A 238 -11.37 17.75 -23.13
CA GLY A 238 -10.19 18.63 -23.11
C GLY A 238 -10.40 20.06 -23.62
N ASN A 239 -11.53 20.32 -24.28
CA ASN A 239 -11.94 21.63 -24.78
C ASN A 239 -13.06 22.27 -23.94
N THR A 240 -13.42 21.68 -22.80
CA THR A 240 -14.40 22.26 -21.88
C THR A 240 -13.84 23.53 -21.24
N THR A 241 -14.65 24.58 -21.22
CA THR A 241 -14.30 25.85 -20.57
C THR A 241 -14.48 25.76 -19.07
N ASP A 242 -13.53 26.31 -18.32
CA ASP A 242 -13.46 26.20 -16.85
C ASP A 242 -14.76 26.68 -16.17
N VAL A 243 -15.42 27.73 -16.66
CA VAL A 243 -16.72 28.22 -16.14
C VAL A 243 -17.79 27.12 -16.08
N THR A 244 -17.88 26.27 -17.12
CA THR A 244 -18.91 25.23 -17.20
C THR A 244 -18.62 24.06 -16.26
N THR A 245 -17.36 23.84 -15.91
CA THR A 245 -16.96 22.78 -14.96
C THR A 245 -17.42 23.10 -13.54
N VAL A 246 -17.38 24.37 -13.12
CA VAL A 246 -17.78 24.80 -11.78
C VAL A 246 -19.24 24.48 -11.51
N GLU A 247 -20.14 24.87 -12.42
CA GLU A 247 -21.58 24.67 -12.24
C GLU A 247 -21.92 23.19 -12.09
N GLN A 248 -21.27 22.33 -12.88
CA GLN A 248 -21.47 20.88 -12.84
C GLN A 248 -20.89 20.26 -11.56
N ILE A 249 -19.69 20.67 -11.14
CA ILE A 249 -19.06 20.21 -9.91
C ILE A 249 -19.89 20.62 -8.69
N VAL A 250 -20.27 21.90 -8.60
CA VAL A 250 -21.06 22.41 -7.47
C VAL A 250 -22.38 21.67 -7.39
N SER A 251 -23.11 21.54 -8.51
CA SER A 251 -24.37 20.82 -8.55
C SER A 251 -24.22 19.34 -8.17
N GLY A 252 -23.18 18.68 -8.68
CA GLY A 252 -22.90 17.27 -8.39
C GLY A 252 -22.51 17.03 -6.93
N MET A 253 -21.74 17.93 -6.33
CA MET A 253 -21.32 17.84 -4.93
C MET A 253 -22.44 18.21 -3.96
N GLU A 254 -23.31 19.16 -4.32
CA GLU A 254 -24.52 19.47 -3.57
C GLU A 254 -25.52 18.32 -3.60
N ALA A 255 -25.68 17.66 -4.75
CA ALA A 255 -26.56 16.50 -4.89
C ALA A 255 -26.06 15.29 -4.07
N ARG A 256 -24.74 15.03 -4.08
CA ARG A 256 -24.12 13.91 -3.36
C ARG A 256 -24.04 14.13 -1.85
N PHE A 257 -23.72 15.35 -1.42
CA PHE A 257 -23.31 15.61 -0.04
C PHE A 257 -24.12 16.70 0.67
N GLY A 258 -25.11 17.33 0.02
CA GLY A 258 -25.95 18.37 0.61
C GLY A 258 -25.43 19.81 0.46
N LYS A 259 -26.23 20.80 0.90
CA LYS A 259 -26.02 22.24 0.58
C LYS A 259 -25.52 23.11 1.74
N ALA A 260 -25.63 22.67 2.99
CA ALA A 260 -25.48 23.56 4.13
C ALA A 260 -24.02 24.02 4.33
N ASN A 261 -23.84 25.33 4.52
CA ASN A 261 -22.61 26.01 4.99
C ASN A 261 -21.31 25.81 4.18
N ARG A 262 -21.39 25.69 2.85
CA ARG A 262 -20.21 25.51 2.00
C ARG A 262 -19.68 26.81 1.40
N VAL A 263 -18.41 27.10 1.68
CA VAL A 263 -17.62 28.15 1.02
C VAL A 263 -16.72 27.48 -0.01
N TRP A 264 -16.91 27.84 -1.28
CA TRP A 264 -16.06 27.37 -2.37
C TRP A 264 -14.90 28.34 -2.58
N VAL A 265 -13.68 27.82 -2.58
CA VAL A 265 -12.46 28.56 -2.88
C VAL A 265 -11.85 27.98 -4.15
N MET A 266 -11.59 28.86 -5.11
CA MET A 266 -11.09 28.50 -6.42
C MET A 266 -10.31 29.68 -7.00
N ASP A 267 -9.26 29.43 -7.79
CA ASP A 267 -8.37 30.48 -8.26
C ASP A 267 -9.04 31.39 -9.30
N ARG A 268 -8.59 32.64 -9.46
CA ARG A 268 -9.17 33.56 -10.45
C ARG A 268 -8.60 33.27 -11.85
N GLY A 269 -9.29 32.42 -12.60
CA GLY A 269 -8.94 32.08 -13.99
C GLY A 269 -10.14 31.74 -14.90
N TRP A 270 -11.37 32.05 -14.45
CA TRP A 270 -12.65 31.80 -15.15
C TRP A 270 -12.90 32.78 -16.29
#